data_AF-I4HFT2-F1
#
_entry.id   AF-I4HFT2-F1
#
_cell.length_a   1.000
_cell.length_b   1.000
_cell.length_c   1.000
_cell.angle_alpha   90.00
_cell.angle_beta   90.00
_cell.angle_gamma   90.00
#
_symmetry.space_group_name_H-M   'P 1'
#
loop_
_entity.id
_entity.type
_entity.pdbx_description
1 polymer ?
#
loop_
_entity_poly.entity_id
_entity_poly.type
_entity_poly.pdbx_seq_one_letter_code
_entity_poly.pdbx_strand_id
1 'polypeptide(L)'
;MMGEMLLAWLYSGGHATLVSYNHKIPQDHIDWLKTLPLYLDLGDIWLVHAGVYPHLPLEEQDATHFCWIRDEFHSIVKFCKKYMQMTANNC
;
A
#
# COMPACT_ATOMS: atom_id res chain seq x y z
N MET A 1 17.76 17.64 3.17
CA MET A 1 16.39 17.09 3.02
C MET A 1 16.32 15.57 2.82
N MET A 2 17.44 14.81 2.80
CA MET A 2 17.40 13.32 2.77
C MET A 2 17.22 12.69 4.17
N GLY A 3 17.71 13.37 5.22
CA GLY A 3 17.70 12.84 6.60
C GLY A 3 16.30 12.77 7.22
N GLU A 4 15.40 13.70 6.92
CA GLU A 4 14.07 13.74 7.52
C GLU A 4 13.16 12.62 7.02
N MET A 5 13.20 12.30 5.72
CA MET A 5 12.46 11.17 5.16
C MET A 5 12.95 9.83 5.71
N LEU A 6 14.27 9.68 5.87
CA LEU A 6 14.85 8.48 6.46
C LEU A 6 14.41 8.31 7.92
N LEU A 7 14.41 9.40 8.70
CA LEU A 7 13.94 9.37 10.08
C LEU A 7 12.46 9.00 10.15
N ALA A 8 11.59 9.62 9.34
CA ALA A 8 10.18 9.27 9.28
C ALA A 8 9.97 7.78 8.97
N TRP A 9 10.66 7.24 7.97
CA TRP A 9 10.60 5.81 7.64
C TRP A 9 11.05 4.91 8.80
N LEU A 10 12.14 5.27 9.48
CA LEU A 10 12.64 4.50 10.63
C LEU A 10 11.63 4.47 11.78
N TYR A 11 10.97 5.59 12.06
CA TYR A 11 9.94 5.69 13.10
C TYR A 11 8.65 4.96 12.71
N SER A 12 8.29 4.93 11.44
CA SER A 12 7.13 4.21 10.88
C SER A 12 7.37 2.70 10.72
N GLY A 13 8.15 2.07 11.61
CA GLY A 13 8.40 0.62 11.60
C GLY A 13 9.60 0.16 10.76
N GLY A 14 10.27 1.06 10.04
CA GLY A 14 11.51 0.75 9.31
C GLY A 14 12.62 0.23 10.24
N HIS A 15 12.73 0.78 11.46
CA HIS A 15 13.69 0.30 12.45
C HIS A 15 13.43 -1.14 12.87
N ALA A 16 12.17 -1.47 13.23
CA ALA A 16 11.79 -2.83 13.61
C ALA A 16 12.04 -3.82 12.47
N THR A 17 11.80 -3.41 11.23
CA THR A 17 12.13 -4.19 10.02
C THR A 17 13.63 -4.45 9.92
N LEU A 18 14.47 -3.43 10.05
CA LEU A 18 15.93 -3.65 10.00
C LEU A 18 16.42 -4.58 11.11
N VAL A 19 15.88 -4.44 12.33
CA VAL A 19 16.23 -5.30 13.47
C VAL A 19 15.83 -6.75 13.21
N SER A 20 14.64 -7.02 12.67
CA SER A 20 14.18 -8.39 12.39
C SER A 20 15.05 -9.09 11.33
N TYR A 21 15.67 -8.33 10.44
CA TYR A 21 16.62 -8.81 9.43
C TYR A 21 18.09 -8.77 9.88
N ASN A 22 18.38 -8.39 11.13
CA ASN A 22 19.74 -8.12 11.61
C ASN A 22 20.54 -7.22 10.64
N HIS A 23 19.86 -6.19 10.13
CA HIS A 23 20.35 -5.21 9.17
C HIS A 23 20.82 -5.79 7.82
N LYS A 24 20.42 -7.03 7.49
CA LYS A 24 20.80 -7.72 6.25
C LYS A 24 19.56 -8.32 5.58
N ILE A 25 19.03 -7.62 4.59
CA ILE A 25 17.87 -8.09 3.82
C ILE A 25 18.38 -8.93 2.64
N PRO A 26 18.03 -10.23 2.54
CA PRO A 26 18.42 -11.06 1.40
C PRO A 26 17.80 -10.56 0.09
N GLN A 27 18.52 -10.72 -1.02
CA GLN A 27 18.04 -10.30 -2.34
C GLN A 27 16.76 -11.04 -2.74
N ASP A 28 16.65 -12.34 -2.43
CA ASP A 28 15.47 -13.15 -2.72
C ASP A 28 14.18 -12.59 -2.08
N HIS A 29 14.29 -11.97 -0.89
CA HIS A 29 13.13 -11.34 -0.25
C HIS A 29 12.73 -10.04 -0.97
N ILE A 30 13.71 -9.26 -1.43
CA ILE A 30 13.47 -8.06 -2.24
C ILE A 30 12.83 -8.45 -3.57
N ASP A 31 13.32 -9.50 -4.20
CA ASP A 31 12.79 -9.95 -5.48
C ASP A 31 11.39 -10.53 -5.33
N TRP A 32 11.12 -11.29 -4.26
CA TRP A 32 9.75 -11.70 -3.90
C TRP A 32 8.82 -10.50 -3.70
N LEU A 33 9.23 -9.47 -2.95
CA LEU A 33 8.42 -8.26 -2.74
C LEU A 33 8.06 -7.56 -4.06
N LYS A 34 8.96 -7.54 -5.04
CA LYS A 34 8.70 -6.96 -6.37
C LYS A 34 7.69 -7.77 -7.19
N THR A 35 7.44 -9.04 -6.85
CA THR A 35 6.42 -9.86 -7.53
C THR A 35 5.01 -9.65 -7.00
N LEU A 36 4.86 -8.99 -5.85
CA LEU A 36 3.55 -8.83 -5.22
C LEU A 36 2.64 -7.94 -6.08
N PRO A 37 1.39 -8.37 -6.32
CA PRO A 37 0.46 -7.56 -7.08
C PRO A 37 0.01 -6.33 -6.27
N LEU A 38 -0.34 -5.26 -6.97
CA LEU A 38 -0.86 -4.04 -6.35
C LEU A 38 -2.28 -4.19 -5.80
N TYR A 39 -3.02 -5.18 -6.33
CA TYR A 39 -4.39 -5.48 -5.96
C TYR A 39 -4.68 -6.98 -6.16
N LEU A 40 -5.77 -7.46 -5.56
CA LEU A 40 -6.32 -8.79 -5.83
C LEU A 40 -7.80 -8.68 -6.20
N ASP A 41 -8.16 -9.24 -7.36
CA ASP A 41 -9.54 -9.36 -7.81
C ASP A 41 -10.12 -10.71 -7.37
N LEU A 42 -11.17 -10.65 -6.54
CA LEU A 42 -11.93 -11.81 -6.07
C LEU A 42 -13.35 -11.84 -6.66
N GLY A 43 -13.60 -11.08 -7.74
CA GLY A 43 -14.90 -10.92 -8.40
C GLY A 43 -15.74 -9.82 -7.75
N ASP A 44 -16.45 -10.19 -6.68
CA ASP A 44 -17.33 -9.26 -5.94
C ASP A 44 -16.55 -8.34 -4.99
N ILE A 45 -15.31 -8.73 -4.68
CA ILE A 45 -14.42 -8.02 -3.74
C ILE A 45 -13.13 -7.67 -4.46
N TRP A 46 -12.72 -6.41 -4.29
CA TRP A 46 -11.43 -5.93 -4.75
C TRP A 46 -10.57 -5.56 -3.54
N LEU A 47 -9.43 -6.24 -3.39
CA LEU A 47 -8.49 -5.99 -2.30
C LEU A 47 -7.38 -5.05 -2.77
N VAL A 48 -7.19 -3.97 -2.04
CA VAL A 48 -6.15 -2.96 -2.28
C VAL A 48 -5.58 -2.52 -0.94
N HIS A 49 -4.33 -2.05 -0.94
CA HIS A 49 -3.68 -1.62 0.30
C HIS A 49 -4.37 -0.38 0.91
N ALA A 50 -4.55 0.68 0.12
CA ALA A 50 -5.11 1.95 0.57
C ALA A 50 -6.51 2.21 0.02
N GLY A 51 -6.74 2.06 -1.27
CA GLY A 51 -8.05 2.38 -1.84
C GLY A 51 -8.02 2.49 -3.37
N VAL A 52 -9.06 3.09 -3.91
CA VAL A 52 -9.21 3.37 -5.35
C VAL A 52 -9.68 4.79 -5.55
N TYR A 53 -9.21 5.46 -6.60
CA TYR A 53 -9.71 6.78 -6.94
C TYR A 53 -11.13 6.69 -7.49
N PRO A 54 -12.12 7.36 -6.89
CA PRO A 54 -13.54 7.14 -7.22
C PRO A 54 -13.93 7.51 -8.64
N HIS A 55 -13.16 8.38 -9.31
CA HIS A 55 -13.48 8.89 -10.63
C HIS A 55 -12.73 8.19 -11.76
N LEU A 56 -11.96 7.14 -11.45
CA LEU A 56 -11.24 6.34 -12.45
C LEU A 56 -11.76 4.89 -12.47
N PRO A 57 -11.92 4.28 -13.67
CA PRO A 57 -12.08 2.84 -13.81
C PRO A 57 -10.95 2.06 -13.14
N LEU A 58 -11.18 0.80 -12.76
CA LEU A 58 -10.19 0.00 -12.03
C LEU A 58 -8.93 -0.27 -12.86
N GLU A 59 -9.10 -0.38 -14.16
CA GLU A 59 -8.07 -0.62 -15.16
C GLU A 59 -7.15 0.59 -15.36
N GLU A 60 -7.60 1.78 -14.95
CA GLU A 60 -6.88 3.05 -15.09
C GLU A 60 -6.25 3.53 -13.77
N GLN A 61 -6.47 2.80 -12.68
CA GLN A 61 -5.80 3.05 -11.41
C GLN A 61 -4.31 2.70 -11.51
N ASP A 62 -3.49 3.35 -10.69
CA ASP A 62 -2.06 3.12 -10.61
C ASP A 62 -1.61 2.75 -9.18
N ALA A 63 -0.31 2.51 -9.01
CA ALA A 63 0.28 2.20 -7.71
C ALA A 63 0.08 3.32 -6.67
N THR A 64 0.01 4.58 -7.10
CA THR A 64 -0.22 5.71 -6.19
C THR A 64 -1.61 5.62 -5.58
N HIS A 65 -2.62 5.36 -6.40
CA HIS A 65 -3.98 5.18 -5.93
C HIS A 65 -4.10 3.95 -5.03
N PHE A 66 -3.61 2.80 -5.47
CA PHE A 66 -3.74 1.55 -4.71
C PHE A 66 -2.99 1.54 -3.39
N CYS A 67 -1.85 2.22 -3.28
CA CYS A 67 -1.00 2.17 -2.08
C CYS A 67 -1.09 3.42 -1.20
N TRP A 68 -1.48 4.58 -1.74
CA TRP A 68 -1.27 5.86 -1.02
C TRP A 68 -2.49 6.79 -0.99
N ILE A 69 -3.58 6.50 -1.70
CA ILE A 69 -4.80 7.31 -1.61
C ILE A 69 -5.33 7.36 -0.17
N ARG A 70 -5.88 8.50 0.23
CA ARG A 70 -6.50 8.70 1.55
C ARG A 70 -7.80 9.46 1.41
N ASP A 71 -7.74 10.79 1.38
CA ASP A 71 -8.89 11.67 1.54
C ASP A 71 -9.95 11.46 0.47
N GLU A 72 -9.55 11.28 -0.79
CA GLU A 72 -10.47 11.06 -1.91
C GLU A 72 -11.19 9.73 -1.79
N PHE A 73 -10.55 8.70 -1.24
CA PHE A 73 -11.18 7.40 -0.99
C PHE A 73 -12.12 7.46 0.22
N HIS A 74 -11.72 8.15 1.29
CA HIS A 74 -12.54 8.28 2.50
C HIS A 74 -13.74 9.23 2.34
N SER A 75 -13.71 10.13 1.36
CA SER A 75 -14.79 11.10 1.09
C SER A 75 -15.92 10.55 0.20
N ILE A 76 -15.87 9.28 -0.18
CA ILE A 76 -16.84 8.67 -1.10
C ILE A 76 -18.18 8.41 -0.41
N VAL A 77 -19.26 8.90 -1.01
CA VAL A 77 -20.62 8.78 -0.47
C VAL A 77 -21.36 7.51 -0.96
N LYS A 78 -20.95 6.91 -2.09
CA LYS A 78 -21.60 5.70 -2.64
C LYS A 78 -20.66 4.83 -3.46
N PHE A 79 -20.75 3.51 -3.29
CA PHE A 79 -19.95 2.51 -4.02
C PHE A 79 -20.82 1.58 -4.87
N CYS A 80 -20.32 1.19 -6.05
CA CYS A 80 -20.90 0.14 -6.91
C CYS A 80 -20.24 -1.25 -6.75
N LYS A 81 -19.06 -1.35 -6.11
CA LYS A 81 -18.38 -2.62 -5.74
C LYS A 81 -17.94 -2.57 -4.27
N LYS A 82 -17.80 -3.73 -3.61
CA LYS A 82 -17.34 -3.82 -2.23
C LYS A 82 -15.80 -3.81 -2.21
N TYR A 83 -15.21 -2.66 -1.89
CA TYR A 83 -13.77 -2.52 -1.71
C TYR A 83 -13.38 -2.87 -0.28
N MET A 84 -12.31 -3.64 -0.12
CA MET A 84 -11.71 -3.86 1.18
C MET A 84 -10.31 -3.24 1.17
N GLN A 85 -10.17 -2.16 1.93
CA GLN A 85 -8.89 -1.58 2.26
C GLN A 85 -8.18 -2.55 3.21
N MET A 86 -7.07 -3.11 2.75
CA MET A 86 -6.16 -3.87 3.59
C MET A 86 -5.29 -2.86 4.33
N THR A 87 -5.84 -2.17 5.33
CA THR A 87 -5.03 -1.27 6.14
C THR A 87 -3.96 -2.09 6.87
N ALA A 88 -2.72 -1.96 6.43
CA ALA A 88 -1.60 -2.11 7.35
C ALA A 88 -1.68 -0.87 8.25
N ASN A 89 -2.31 -1.00 9.41
CA ASN A 89 -2.28 0.05 10.42
C ASN A 89 -0.82 0.47 10.65
N ASN A 90 -0.53 1.76 10.51
CA ASN A 90 0.76 2.44 10.72
C ASN A 90 1.93 2.10 9.76
N CYS A 91 1.90 2.66 8.54
CA CYS A 91 3.11 3.25 7.95
C CYS A 91 2.98 4.78 8.05
#